data_AF-A0A2P8NJQ4-F1
#
_entry.id   AF-A0A2P8NJQ4-F1
#
_cell.length_a   1.000
_cell.length_b   1.000
_cell.length_c   1.000
_cell.angle_alpha   90.00
_cell.angle_beta   90.00
_cell.angle_gamma   90.00
#
_symmetry.space_group_name_H-M   'P 1'
#
loop_
_entity.id
_entity.type
_entity.pdbx_description
1 polymer ?
#
loop_
_entity_poly.entity_id
_entity_poly.type
_entity_poly.pdbx_seq_one_letter_code
_entity_poly.pdbx_strand_id
1 'polypeptide(L)'
;MLKLAFWVELVPDSMDVHHLGLKIESPSVNPPIEVEFDLSVKEANTAATIAFGNLPIAIERDGELKVSFKEGDGDWSVIKQKKVLRGPVPSA
;
A
#
# COMPACT_ATOMS: atom_id res chain seq x y z
N MET A 1 13.07 11.00 10.16
CA MET A 1 11.93 10.76 9.24
C MET A 1 11.85 9.27 9.00
N LEU A 2 10.71 8.62 9.28
CA LEU A 2 10.55 7.17 9.13
C LEU A 2 10.37 6.85 7.63
N LYS A 3 11.16 5.92 7.10
CA LYS A 3 11.00 5.44 5.72
C LYS A 3 10.19 4.15 5.76
N LEU A 4 8.94 4.21 5.34
CA LEU A 4 8.12 3.01 5.19
C LEU A 4 8.34 2.42 3.80
N ALA A 5 8.39 1.09 3.77
CA ALA A 5 8.30 0.29 2.57
C ALA A 5 7.13 -0.67 2.75
N PHE A 6 6.41 -0.91 1.66
CA PHE A 6 5.40 -1.96 1.61
C PHE A 6 5.66 -2.83 0.40
N TRP A 7 5.41 -4.12 0.58
CA TRP A 7 5.47 -5.12 -0.48
C TRP A 7 4.09 -5.76 -0.61
N VAL A 8 3.67 -5.96 -1.84
CA VAL A 8 2.47 -6.72 -2.19
C VAL A 8 2.94 -7.90 -3.03
N GLU A 9 2.51 -9.09 -2.65
CA GLU A 9 2.68 -10.30 -3.44
C GLU A 9 1.37 -10.54 -4.20
N LEU A 10 1.46 -10.69 -5.51
CA LEU A 10 0.34 -10.91 -6.40
C LEU A 10 0.57 -12.21 -7.16
N VAL A 11 -0.46 -13.03 -7.28
CA VAL A 11 -0.44 -14.25 -8.09
C VAL A 11 -1.50 -14.08 -9.18
N PRO A 12 -1.15 -13.49 -10.33
CA PRO A 12 -2.08 -13.30 -11.43
C PRO A 12 -2.47 -14.65 -12.05
N ASP A 13 -3.74 -14.80 -12.39
CA ASP A 13 -4.31 -16.02 -12.99
C ASP A 13 -4.34 -15.98 -14.52
N SER A 14 -4.06 -14.83 -15.14
CA SER A 14 -3.97 -14.64 -16.59
C SER A 14 -2.69 -13.92 -17.03
N MET A 15 -2.37 -14.03 -18.33
CA MET A 15 -1.22 -13.36 -18.97
C MET A 15 -1.69 -12.10 -19.69
N ASP A 16 -2.09 -11.08 -18.94
CA ASP A 16 -2.58 -9.81 -19.46
C ASP A 16 -1.91 -8.62 -18.77
N VAL A 17 -2.35 -7.40 -19.13
CA VAL A 17 -2.02 -6.18 -18.40
C VAL A 17 -3.11 -5.94 -17.36
N HIS A 18 -2.74 -5.97 -16.08
CA HIS A 18 -3.63 -5.64 -14.98
C HIS A 18 -3.42 -4.18 -14.58
N HIS A 19 -4.49 -3.39 -14.61
CA HIS A 19 -4.49 -2.02 -14.10
C HIS A 19 -4.73 -2.08 -12.60
N LEU A 20 -3.76 -1.68 -11.79
CA LEU A 20 -3.81 -1.85 -10.34
C LEU A 20 -3.73 -0.50 -9.64
N GLY A 21 -4.45 -0.38 -8.53
CA GLY A 21 -4.40 0.79 -7.66
C GLY A 21 -4.05 0.38 -6.24
N LEU A 22 -3.20 1.18 -5.60
CA LEU A 22 -2.91 1.05 -4.19
C LEU A 22 -3.12 2.39 -3.49
N LYS A 23 -3.86 2.36 -2.38
CA LYS A 23 -4.21 3.53 -1.60
C LYS A 23 -3.74 3.36 -0.16
N ILE A 24 -3.12 4.39 0.38
CA ILE A 24 -2.62 4.43 1.75
C ILE A 24 -3.24 5.61 2.47
N GLU A 25 -4.03 5.29 3.48
CA GLU A 25 -4.68 6.24 4.36
C GLU A 25 -3.97 6.20 5.71
N SER A 26 -3.56 7.37 6.20
CA SER A 26 -2.97 7.51 7.52
C SER A 26 -3.64 8.64 8.30
N PRO A 27 -3.56 8.64 9.65
CA PRO A 27 -4.15 9.71 10.46
C PRO A 27 -3.53 11.09 10.24
N SER A 28 -2.42 11.18 9.51
CA SER A 28 -1.64 12.40 9.31
C SER A 28 -1.41 12.74 7.84
N VAL A 29 -1.91 11.92 6.91
CA VAL A 29 -1.78 12.13 5.47
C VAL A 29 -3.18 12.34 4.89
N ASN A 30 -3.44 13.55 4.41
CA ASN A 30 -4.70 13.94 3.76
C ASN A 30 -4.39 14.93 2.62
N PRO A 31 -4.69 14.62 1.34
CA PRO A 31 -5.40 13.43 0.87
C PRO A 31 -4.58 12.13 1.04
N PRO A 32 -5.23 10.95 0.96
CA PRO A 32 -4.53 9.67 0.92
C PRO A 32 -3.48 9.60 -0.19
N ILE A 33 -2.44 8.78 -0.01
CA ILE A 33 -1.49 8.49 -1.09
C ILE A 33 -2.13 7.43 -1.98
N GLU A 34 -2.28 7.74 -3.25
CA GLU A 34 -2.77 6.81 -4.27
C GLU A 34 -1.68 6.59 -5.33
N VAL A 35 -1.44 5.34 -5.66
CA VAL A 35 -0.50 4.91 -6.68
C VAL A 35 -1.23 3.98 -7.63
N GLU A 36 -1.37 4.41 -8.88
CA GLU A 36 -1.90 3.58 -9.97
C GLU A 36 -0.73 3.09 -10.83
N PHE A 37 -0.78 1.83 -11.23
CA PHE A 37 0.28 1.21 -12.02
C PHE A 37 -0.24 0.03 -12.84
N ASP A 38 0.43 -0.23 -13.96
CA ASP A 38 0.13 -1.35 -14.83
C ASP A 38 1.09 -2.50 -14.56
N LEU A 39 0.54 -3.69 -14.30
CA LEU A 39 1.30 -4.92 -14.18
C LEU A 39 1.13 -5.75 -15.46
N SER A 40 2.18 -5.81 -16.28
CA SER A 40 2.23 -6.69 -17.45
C SER A 40 2.72 -8.08 -17.05
N VAL A 41 1.83 -9.07 -17.12
CA VAL A 41 2.11 -10.46 -16.72
C VAL A 41 2.53 -11.27 -17.95
N LYS A 42 3.72 -11.86 -17.88
CA LYS A 42 4.28 -12.69 -18.97
C LYS A 42 4.08 -14.20 -18.73
N GLU A 43 3.74 -14.58 -17.51
CA GLU A 43 3.52 -15.97 -17.10
C GLU A 43 2.47 -15.99 -15.97
N ALA A 44 1.37 -16.72 -16.19
CA ALA A 44 0.29 -16.86 -15.22
C ALA A 44 0.69 -17.82 -14.09
N ASN A 45 0.06 -17.65 -12.91
CA ASN A 45 0.30 -18.43 -11.69
C ASN A 45 1.72 -18.30 -11.09
N THR A 46 2.49 -17.31 -11.53
CA THR A 46 3.81 -16.98 -10.97
C THR A 46 3.68 -15.79 -10.04
N ALA A 47 4.13 -15.94 -8.79
CA ALA A 47 4.11 -14.85 -7.82
C ALA A 47 4.99 -13.69 -8.27
N ALA A 48 4.40 -12.49 -8.32
CA ALA A 48 5.09 -11.23 -8.56
C ALA A 48 5.13 -10.42 -7.26
N THR A 49 6.33 -9.97 -6.86
CA THR A 49 6.49 -9.06 -5.72
C THR A 49 6.66 -7.65 -6.22
N ILE A 50 5.77 -6.75 -5.80
CA ILE A 50 5.88 -5.31 -6.06
C ILE A 50 6.25 -4.63 -4.75
N ALA A 51 7.40 -3.96 -4.74
CA ALA A 51 7.89 -3.24 -3.58
C ALA A 51 7.89 -1.74 -3.86
N PHE A 52 7.26 -1.00 -2.96
CA PHE A 52 7.21 0.44 -3.01
C PHE A 52 7.99 0.97 -1.81
N GLY A 53 9.11 1.63 -2.11
CA GLY A 53 10.01 2.20 -1.12
C GLY A 53 9.86 3.70 -0.96
N ASN A 54 10.37 4.23 0.14
CA ASN A 54 10.52 5.67 0.40
C ASN A 54 9.19 6.46 0.37
N LEU A 55 8.06 5.87 0.74
CA LEU A 55 6.85 6.65 0.87
C LEU A 55 6.96 7.65 2.05
N PRO A 56 6.69 8.94 1.83
CA PRO A 56 6.79 9.97 2.85
C PRO A 56 5.56 9.95 3.77
N ILE A 57 5.42 8.89 4.57
CA ILE A 57 4.33 8.76 5.52
C ILE A 57 4.81 9.25 6.88
N ALA A 58 4.27 10.38 7.34
CA ALA A 58 4.37 10.81 8.72
C ALA A 58 3.17 10.29 9.51
N ILE A 59 3.37 9.93 10.78
CA ILE A 59 2.31 9.59 11.73
C ILE A 59 2.47 10.52 12.93
N GLU A 60 1.81 11.67 12.86
CA GLU A 60 1.85 12.73 13.86
C GLU A 60 0.73 12.60 14.90
N ARG A 61 -0.26 11.75 14.60
CA ARG A 61 -1.46 11.53 15.42
C ARG A 61 -1.75 10.04 15.54
N ASP A 62 -2.35 9.66 16.66
CA ASP A 62 -2.84 8.30 16.86
C ASP A 62 -4.02 8.04 15.91
N GLY A 63 -4.15 6.80 15.43
CA GLY A 63 -5.27 6.42 14.57
C GLY A 63 -5.02 5.13 13.80
N GLU A 64 -5.68 5.00 12.65
CA GLU A 64 -5.57 3.81 11.80
C GLU A 64 -4.76 4.10 10.54
N LEU A 65 -3.79 3.24 10.25
CA LEU A 65 -3.16 3.11 8.94
C LEU A 65 -3.94 2.05 8.16
N LYS A 66 -4.46 2.41 6.98
CA LYS A 66 -5.14 1.50 6.05
C LYS A 66 -4.39 1.46 4.73
N VAL A 67 -4.18 0.26 4.22
CA VAL A 67 -3.68 0.00 2.88
C VAL A 67 -4.79 -0.73 2.14
N SER A 68 -5.21 -0.14 1.03
CA SER A 68 -6.27 -0.64 0.18
C SER A 68 -5.74 -0.91 -1.22
N PHE A 69 -6.35 -1.86 -1.91
CA PHE A 69 -6.00 -2.29 -3.25
C PHE A 69 -7.26 -2.32 -4.12
N LYS A 70 -7.11 -1.96 -5.40
CA LYS A 70 -8.14 -2.15 -6.42
C LYS A 70 -7.51 -2.73 -7.69
N GLU A 71 -8.35 -3.38 -8.48
CA GLU A 71 -8.03 -3.83 -9.83
C GLU A 71 -9.04 -3.20 -10.82
N GLY A 72 -8.52 -2.60 -11.90
CA GLY A 72 -9.28 -1.82 -12.86
C GLY A 72 -10.05 -0.67 -12.21
N ASP A 73 -11.31 -0.54 -12.63
CA ASP A 73 -12.29 0.40 -12.08
C ASP A 73 -13.08 -0.19 -10.89
N GLY A 74 -12.60 -1.29 -10.32
CA GLY A 74 -13.23 -1.97 -9.19
C GLY A 74 -13.17 -1.18 -7.87
N ASP A 75 -13.89 -1.70 -6.88
CA ASP A 75 -13.94 -1.10 -5.55
C ASP A 75 -12.62 -1.30 -4.78
N TRP A 76 -12.30 -0.31 -3.94
CA TRP A 76 -11.17 -0.40 -3.02
C TRP A 76 -11.42 -1.44 -1.93
N SER A 77 -10.54 -2.44 -1.87
CA SER A 77 -10.54 -3.46 -0.82
C SER A 77 -9.40 -3.24 0.17
N VAL A 78 -9.69 -3.22 1.46
CA VAL A 78 -8.67 -3.05 2.51
C VAL A 78 -7.86 -4.35 2.65
N ILE A 79 -6.58 -4.31 2.29
CA ILE A 79 -5.65 -5.46 2.38
C ILE A 79 -4.83 -5.45 3.67
N LYS A 80 -4.69 -4.28 4.30
CA LYS A 80 -4.03 -4.15 5.60
C LYS A 80 -4.64 -3.01 6.40
N GLN A 81 -4.91 -3.28 7.67
CA GLN A 81 -5.30 -2.26 8.64
C GLN A 81 -4.46 -2.44 9.91
N LYS A 82 -3.91 -1.35 10.42
CA LYS A 82 -3.12 -1.35 11.65
C LYS A 82 -3.42 -0.10 12.46
N LYS A 83 -3.78 -0.29 13.73
CA LYS A 83 -3.83 0.81 14.69
C LYS A 83 -2.40 1.26 15.00
N VAL A 84 -2.13 2.54 14.83
CA VAL A 84 -0.86 3.15 15.17
C VAL A 84 -1.08 4.08 16.35
N LEU A 85 -0.30 3.86 17.40
CA LEU A 85 -0.28 4.67 18.61
C LEU A 85 1.09 5.31 18.70
N ARG A 86 1.13 6.59 19.09
CA ARG A 86 2.39 7.22 19.45
C ARG A 86 2.87 6.58 20.76
N GLY A 87 4.05 5.96 20.70
CA GLY A 87 4.77 5.58 21.90
C GLY A 87 5.42 6.82 22.55
N PRO A 88 5.83 6.72 23.82
CA PRO A 88 6.76 7.70 24.37
C PRO A 88 8.00 7.77 23.46
N VAL A 89 8.42 8.97 23.08
CA VAL A 89 9.73 9.18 22.46
C VAL A 89 10.75 8.77 23.53
N PRO A 90 11.60 7.75 23.30
CA PRO A 90 12.64 7.42 24.27
C PRO A 90 13.49 8.67 24.46
N SER A 91 13.49 9.22 25.68
CA SER A 91 14.44 10.27 26.05
C SER A 91 15.82 9.61 26.04
N ALA A 92 16.63 9.97 25.04
CA ALA A 92 18.06 9.67 25.02
C ALA A 92 18.77 10.37 26.19
#